data_AF-A0A7V9BGH9-F1
#
_entry.id   AF-A0A7V9BGH9-F1
#
_cell.length_a   1.000
_cell.length_b   1.000
_cell.length_c   1.000
_cell.angle_alpha   90.00
_cell.angle_beta   90.00
_cell.angle_gamma   90.00
#
_symmetry.space_group_name_H-M   'P 1'
#
loop_
_entity.id
_entity.type
_entity.pdbx_description
1 polymer ?
#
loop_
_entity_poly.entity_id
_entity_poly.type
_entity_poly.pdbx_seq_one_letter_code
_entity_poly.pdbx_strand_id
1 'polypeptide(L)'
;MSTTEFIPNQHATEAVTAHVIWMTSGQGCDGDSVAMTSATNPSLEDIILGIIPGMPRVVIHTPVLAYENGAEFMQAWYDAEAGKLDPFVLILEGSVPNEKINGEGHWAGMGVNPENGQPITTNEWLDRLAPKAAAVVAIGTCATYGGIPAMKNN
;
A
#
# COMPACT_ATOMS: atom_id res chain seq x y z
N MET A 1 36.96 -14.41 -3.69
CA MET A 1 36.64 -14.56 -2.25
C MET A 1 35.27 -15.23 -2.18
N SER A 2 35.14 -16.34 -1.44
CA SER A 2 33.85 -16.96 -1.21
C SER A 2 32.94 -15.93 -0.54
N THR A 3 31.88 -15.50 -1.22
CA THR A 3 30.85 -14.64 -0.66
C THR A 3 30.03 -15.48 0.30
N THR A 4 30.48 -15.59 1.54
CA THR A 4 29.74 -16.29 2.58
C THR A 4 28.45 -15.52 2.84
N GLU A 5 27.31 -16.13 2.51
CA GLU A 5 26.01 -15.62 2.93
C GLU A 5 25.77 -15.97 4.40
N PHE A 6 25.17 -15.06 5.17
CA PHE A 6 24.78 -15.31 6.57
C PHE A 6 23.49 -16.12 6.68
N ILE A 7 22.64 -16.06 5.65
CA ILE A 7 21.39 -16.81 5.53
C ILE A 7 21.25 -17.38 4.11
N PRO A 8 20.46 -18.45 3.89
CA PRO A 8 20.25 -18.99 2.55
C PRO A 8 19.69 -17.96 1.57
N ASN A 9 20.28 -17.84 0.38
CA ASN A 9 19.86 -16.96 -0.72
C ASN A 9 19.93 -15.46 -0.38
N GLN A 10 20.77 -15.07 0.58
CA GLN A 10 20.86 -13.69 1.03
C GLN A 10 21.00 -12.71 -0.14
N HIS A 11 21.98 -12.93 -1.02
CA HIS A 11 22.26 -12.01 -2.12
C HIS A 11 21.12 -11.97 -3.14
N ALA A 12 20.45 -13.10 -3.36
CA ALA A 12 19.33 -13.17 -4.28
C ALA A 12 18.15 -12.36 -3.75
N THR A 13 17.85 -12.44 -2.46
CA THR A 13 16.77 -11.67 -1.84
C THR A 13 17.10 -10.17 -1.78
N GLU A 14 18.33 -9.81 -1.39
CA GLU A 14 18.79 -8.41 -1.34
C GLU A 14 18.81 -7.72 -2.71
N ALA A 15 18.94 -8.50 -3.80
CA ALA A 15 18.85 -7.98 -5.18
C ALA A 15 17.41 -7.62 -5.61
N VAL A 16 16.38 -8.08 -4.89
CA VAL A 16 14.98 -7.77 -5.18
C VAL A 16 14.65 -6.38 -4.63
N THR A 17 13.98 -5.57 -5.44
CA THR A 17 13.29 -4.35 -4.97
C THR A 17 11.81 -4.67 -4.83
N ALA A 18 11.31 -4.71 -3.61
CA ALA A 18 9.90 -4.92 -3.30
C ALA A 18 9.23 -3.57 -3.06
N HIS A 19 8.18 -3.28 -3.83
CA HIS A 19 7.37 -2.09 -3.61
C HIS A 19 6.24 -2.36 -2.62
N VAL A 20 5.90 -1.37 -1.81
CA VAL A 20 4.73 -1.39 -0.94
C VAL A 20 3.81 -0.26 -1.39
N ILE A 21 2.66 -0.62 -1.96
CA ILE A 21 1.63 0.32 -2.35
C ILE A 21 0.62 0.40 -1.20
N TRP A 22 0.69 1.47 -0.42
CA TRP A 22 -0.09 1.61 0.81
C TRP A 22 -1.25 2.57 0.60
N MET A 23 -2.44 1.99 0.47
CA MET A 23 -3.67 2.70 0.22
C MET A 23 -4.33 3.11 1.53
N THR A 24 -4.22 4.39 1.90
CA THR A 24 -4.96 4.98 3.02
C THR A 24 -6.32 5.55 2.61
N SER A 25 -6.70 5.40 1.33
CA SER A 25 -7.99 5.87 0.82
C SER A 25 -9.18 4.98 1.22
N GLY A 26 -8.99 3.93 2.02
CA GLY A 26 -10.11 3.26 2.68
C GLY A 26 -10.81 4.23 3.65
N GLN A 27 -12.00 3.85 4.14
CA GLN A 27 -12.63 4.58 5.23
C GLN A 27 -11.86 4.29 6.52
N GLY A 28 -10.89 5.14 6.83
CA GLY A 28 -9.97 4.99 7.94
C GLY A 28 -9.70 6.31 8.65
N CYS A 29 -8.71 6.31 9.53
CA CYS A 29 -8.25 7.49 10.26
C CYS A 29 -6.73 7.70 10.16
N ASP A 30 -6.07 6.96 9.27
CA ASP A 30 -4.61 6.89 9.10
C ASP A 30 -3.84 6.51 10.37
N GLY A 31 -4.55 5.97 11.38
CA GLY A 31 -4.02 5.62 12.68
C GLY A 31 -3.10 4.40 12.64
N ASP A 32 -3.30 3.48 11.70
CA ASP A 32 -2.42 2.32 11.55
C ASP A 32 -1.09 2.76 10.91
N SER A 33 -1.13 3.69 9.96
CA SER A 33 0.06 4.37 9.44
C SER A 33 0.82 5.13 10.54
N VAL A 34 0.13 5.91 11.39
CA VAL A 34 0.76 6.60 12.52
C VAL A 34 1.37 5.59 13.51
N ALA A 35 0.66 4.52 13.85
CA ALA A 35 1.15 3.48 14.74
C ALA A 35 2.43 2.81 14.20
N MET A 36 2.50 2.61 12.88
CA MET A 36 3.67 2.02 12.22
C MET A 36 4.94 2.87 12.34
N THR A 37 4.82 4.20 12.48
CA THR A 37 5.97 5.06 12.76
C THR A 37 6.52 4.90 14.19
N SER A 38 5.77 4.25 15.09
CA SER A 38 6.19 3.99 16.47
C SER A 38 6.84 2.61 16.65
N ALA A 39 7.01 1.83 15.58
CA ALA A 39 7.67 0.54 15.63
C ALA A 39 9.16 0.69 15.98
N THR A 40 9.71 -0.24 16.76
CA THR A 40 11.12 -0.21 17.22
C THR A 40 11.87 -1.52 17.03
N ASN A 41 11.21 -2.60 16.59
CA ASN A 41 11.82 -3.93 16.48
C ASN A 41 11.20 -4.78 15.34
N PRO A 42 11.59 -4.55 14.08
CA PRO A 42 12.39 -3.43 13.59
C PRO A 42 11.58 -2.13 13.54
N SER A 43 12.26 -0.99 13.40
CA SER A 43 11.58 0.27 13.08
C SER A 43 11.26 0.39 11.59
N LEU A 44 10.46 1.38 11.22
CA LEU A 44 10.15 1.63 9.81
C LEU A 44 11.39 2.09 9.04
N GLU A 45 12.24 2.91 9.66
CA GLU A 45 13.51 3.32 9.10
C GLU A 45 14.50 2.16 8.96
N ASP A 46 14.52 1.19 9.88
CA ASP A 46 15.34 -0.03 9.73
C ASP A 46 14.97 -0.80 8.45
N ILE A 47 13.68 -0.88 8.14
CA ILE A 47 13.16 -1.52 6.93
C ILE A 47 13.55 -0.72 5.68
N ILE A 48 13.29 0.59 5.67
CA ILE A 48 13.56 1.46 4.51
C ILE A 48 15.07 1.53 4.21
N LEU A 49 15.90 1.57 5.25
CA LEU A 49 17.36 1.61 5.13
C LEU A 49 17.99 0.24 4.87
N GLY A 50 17.20 -0.84 4.88
CA GLY A 50 17.67 -2.20 4.61
C GLY A 50 18.68 -2.70 5.64
N ILE A 51 18.49 -2.35 6.92
CA ILE A 51 19.43 -2.70 8.00
C ILE A 51 19.40 -4.22 8.31
N ILE A 52 18.30 -4.90 7.98
CA ILE A 52 18.09 -6.33 8.25
C ILE A 52 18.72 -7.17 7.12
N PRO A 53 19.78 -7.95 7.37
CA PRO A 53 20.44 -8.74 6.34
C PRO A 53 19.51 -9.76 5.69
N GLY A 54 19.61 -9.91 4.37
CA GLY A 54 18.83 -10.87 3.60
C GLY A 54 17.38 -10.48 3.35
N MET A 55 16.99 -9.24 3.65
CA MET A 55 15.72 -8.68 3.20
C MET A 55 15.84 -8.04 1.81
N PRO A 56 14.75 -8.01 1.03
CA PRO A 56 14.70 -7.23 -0.19
C PRO A 56 14.81 -5.74 0.13
N ARG A 57 15.28 -4.94 -0.84
CA ARG A 57 15.16 -3.48 -0.75
C ARG A 57 13.67 -3.13 -0.78
N VAL A 58 13.20 -2.41 0.23
CA VAL A 58 11.79 -2.01 0.32
C VAL A 58 11.62 -0.54 -0.09
N VAL A 59 10.66 -0.27 -0.97
CA VAL A 59 10.26 1.09 -1.36
C VAL A 59 8.79 1.27 -1.00
N ILE A 60 8.49 2.19 -0.08
CA ILE A 60 7.14 2.37 0.46
C ILE A 60 6.51 3.62 -0.14
N HIS A 61 5.35 3.42 -0.75
CA HIS A 61 4.50 4.47 -1.32
C HIS A 61 3.29 4.64 -0.41
N THR A 62 3.35 5.59 0.54
CA THR A 62 2.25 5.91 1.47
C THR A 62 2.02 7.42 1.52
N PRO A 63 0.77 7.92 1.49
CA PRO A 63 0.49 9.36 1.53
C PRO A 63 1.02 10.06 2.79
N VAL A 64 1.22 9.33 3.89
CA VAL A 64 1.62 9.89 5.19
C VAL A 64 3.10 10.28 5.23
N LEU A 65 3.96 9.59 4.49
CA LEU A 65 5.43 9.71 4.59
C LEU A 65 6.13 9.99 3.26
N ALA A 66 5.45 9.84 2.12
CA ALA A 66 6.06 10.08 0.82
C ALA A 66 6.56 11.52 0.69
N TYR A 67 7.69 11.67 0.02
CA TYR A 67 8.23 12.99 -0.32
C TYR A 67 7.49 13.56 -1.55
N GLU A 68 7.21 12.70 -2.52
CA GLU A 68 6.42 12.98 -3.70
C GLU A 68 5.00 13.41 -3.32
N ASN A 69 4.39 14.28 -4.13
CA ASN A 69 3.04 14.78 -3.86
C ASN A 69 2.19 14.86 -5.14
N GLY A 70 0.87 14.80 -4.98
CA GLY A 70 -0.09 14.92 -6.07
C GLY A 70 0.17 13.95 -7.21
N ALA A 71 0.34 14.46 -8.42
CA ALA A 71 0.53 13.63 -9.62
C ALA A 71 1.84 12.81 -9.57
N GLU A 72 2.92 13.36 -8.99
CA GLU A 72 4.20 12.64 -8.88
C GLU A 72 4.07 11.43 -7.96
N PHE A 73 3.37 11.59 -6.83
CA PHE A 73 3.05 10.50 -5.92
C PHE A 73 2.19 9.43 -6.61
N MET A 74 1.12 9.84 -7.30
CA MET A 74 0.20 8.91 -7.97
C MET A 74 0.87 8.09 -9.09
N GLN A 75 2.02 8.50 -9.61
CA GLN A 75 2.74 7.76 -10.65
C GLN A 75 3.05 6.31 -10.23
N ALA A 76 3.37 6.07 -8.95
CA ALA A 76 3.62 4.72 -8.44
C ALA A 76 2.39 3.80 -8.54
N TRP A 77 1.18 4.33 -8.34
CA TRP A 77 -0.07 3.56 -8.48
C TRP A 77 -0.34 3.19 -9.94
N TYR A 78 -0.14 4.13 -10.87
CA TYR A 78 -0.28 3.86 -12.30
C TYR A 78 0.80 2.89 -12.80
N ASP A 79 2.02 2.98 -12.29
CA ASP A 79 3.11 2.06 -12.63
C ASP A 79 2.87 0.66 -12.06
N ALA A 80 2.32 0.53 -10.85
CA ALA A 80 1.87 -0.74 -10.31
C ALA A 80 0.75 -1.35 -11.17
N GLU A 81 -0.24 -0.54 -11.57
CA GLU A 81 -1.29 -0.97 -12.49
C GLU A 81 -0.73 -1.42 -13.84
N ALA A 82 0.27 -0.71 -14.37
CA ALA A 82 0.94 -1.06 -15.62
C ALA A 82 1.89 -2.27 -15.49
N GLY A 83 2.03 -2.87 -14.31
CA GLY A 83 2.90 -4.02 -14.06
C GLY A 83 4.39 -3.69 -14.03
N LYS A 84 4.75 -2.42 -13.82
CA LYS A 84 6.15 -1.96 -13.78
C LYS A 84 6.78 -2.10 -12.40
N LEU A 85 5.98 -2.29 -11.35
CA LEU A 85 6.44 -2.43 -9.97
C LEU A 85 6.32 -3.88 -9.48
N ASP A 86 6.81 -4.86 -10.24
CA ASP A 86 6.82 -6.27 -9.85
C ASP A 86 8.13 -6.63 -9.12
N PRO A 87 8.11 -7.19 -7.89
CA PRO A 87 6.93 -7.44 -7.06
C PRO A 87 6.48 -6.20 -6.25
N PHE A 88 5.18 -6.10 -6.02
CA PHE A 88 4.63 -5.20 -5.00
C PHE A 88 3.66 -5.89 -4.04
N VAL A 89 3.65 -5.40 -2.81
CA VAL A 89 2.62 -5.70 -1.81
C VAL A 89 1.60 -4.57 -1.80
N LEU A 90 0.33 -4.92 -1.90
CA LEU A 90 -0.77 -3.97 -1.75
C LEU A 90 -1.21 -3.96 -0.28
N ILE A 91 -1.13 -2.80 0.36
CA ILE A 91 -1.67 -2.59 1.71
C ILE A 91 -2.97 -1.78 1.59
N LEU A 92 -4.03 -2.23 2.25
CA LEU A 92 -5.25 -1.46 2.47
C LEU A 92 -5.33 -1.05 3.95
N GLU A 93 -5.47 0.25 4.19
CA GLU A 93 -5.81 0.84 5.47
C GLU A 93 -7.19 1.51 5.38
N GLY A 94 -8.06 1.22 6.35
CA GLY A 94 -9.47 1.63 6.32
C GLY A 94 -10.39 0.64 5.58
N SER A 95 -11.69 0.68 5.88
CA SER A 95 -12.67 -0.24 5.28
C SER A 95 -13.04 0.14 3.86
N VAL A 96 -13.48 -0.84 3.07
CA VAL A 96 -13.94 -0.62 1.70
C VAL A 96 -15.40 -0.16 1.70
N PRO A 97 -15.72 1.03 1.15
CA PRO A 97 -17.12 1.49 1.05
C PRO A 97 -17.94 0.62 0.10
N ASN A 98 -19.26 0.63 0.30
CA ASN A 98 -20.19 0.08 -0.68
C ASN A 98 -20.54 1.14 -1.74
N GLU A 99 -19.70 1.25 -2.77
CA GLU A 99 -19.92 2.19 -3.88
C GLU A 99 -21.11 1.80 -4.79
N LYS A 100 -21.86 0.73 -4.48
CA LYS A 100 -23.10 0.40 -5.21
C LYS A 100 -24.30 1.24 -4.76
N ILE A 101 -24.18 1.98 -3.65
CA ILE A 101 -25.25 2.77 -3.04
C ILE A 101 -24.86 4.24 -2.83
N ASN A 102 -23.84 4.72 -3.56
CA ASN A 102 -23.28 6.08 -3.45
C ASN A 102 -24.05 7.15 -4.25
N GLY A 103 -25.04 6.76 -5.05
CA GLY A 103 -25.81 7.69 -5.89
C GLY A 103 -24.98 8.24 -7.05
N GLU A 104 -24.88 9.56 -7.15
CA GLU A 104 -24.08 10.25 -8.19
C GLU A 104 -22.65 10.55 -7.75
N GLY A 105 -22.29 10.24 -6.49
CA GLY A 105 -21.00 10.56 -5.89
C GLY A 105 -20.10 9.33 -5.70
N HIS A 106 -19.18 9.44 -4.76
CA HIS A 106 -18.34 8.35 -4.26
C HIS A 106 -18.09 8.57 -2.77
N TRP A 107 -17.82 7.50 -2.03
CA TRP A 107 -17.51 7.60 -0.61
C TRP A 107 -16.02 7.75 -0.35
N ALA A 108 -15.19 7.02 -1.10
CA ALA A 108 -13.75 7.08 -0.93
C ALA A 108 -12.99 6.78 -2.24
N GLY A 109 -11.91 7.51 -2.45
CA GLY A 109 -11.07 7.36 -3.64
C GLY A 109 -9.79 8.17 -3.53
N MET A 110 -8.87 7.88 -4.44
CA MET A 110 -7.58 8.57 -4.52
C MET A 110 -7.11 8.64 -5.96
N GLY A 111 -6.48 9.74 -6.35
CA GLY A 111 -6.07 9.95 -7.73
C GLY A 111 -7.23 10.22 -8.67
N VAL A 112 -6.91 10.36 -9.95
CA VAL A 112 -7.84 10.75 -11.00
C VAL A 112 -7.65 9.82 -12.18
N ASN A 113 -8.73 9.21 -12.66
CA ASN A 113 -8.72 8.39 -13.85
C ASN A 113 -8.43 9.28 -15.07
N PRO A 114 -7.31 9.07 -15.77
CA PRO A 114 -6.93 9.92 -16.89
C PRO A 114 -7.87 9.82 -18.10
N GLU A 115 -8.67 8.75 -18.20
CA GLU A 115 -9.58 8.53 -19.33
C GLU A 115 -10.87 9.34 -19.23
N ASN A 116 -11.36 9.59 -18.01
CA ASN A 116 -12.65 10.25 -17.78
C ASN A 116 -12.59 11.44 -16.81
N GLY A 117 -11.43 11.72 -16.22
CA GLY A 117 -11.20 12.81 -15.27
C GLY A 117 -11.89 12.65 -13.92
N GLN A 118 -12.44 11.46 -13.61
CA GLN A 118 -13.14 11.19 -12.35
C GLN A 118 -12.19 10.63 -11.28
N PRO A 119 -12.50 10.78 -9.99
CA PRO A 119 -11.77 10.09 -8.92
C PRO A 119 -11.79 8.58 -9.11
N ILE A 120 -10.65 7.92 -8.89
CA ILE A 120 -10.60 6.46 -8.85
C ILE A 120 -11.02 6.02 -7.45
N THR A 121 -12.12 5.27 -7.36
CA THR A 121 -12.63 4.79 -6.07
C THR A 121 -11.67 3.78 -5.44
N THR A 122 -11.72 3.65 -4.11
CA THR A 122 -10.95 2.61 -3.40
C THR A 122 -11.27 1.20 -3.93
N ASN A 123 -12.55 0.93 -4.23
CA ASN A 123 -12.99 -0.33 -4.85
C ASN A 123 -12.32 -0.57 -6.20
N GLU A 124 -12.29 0.46 -7.05
CA GLU A 124 -11.68 0.37 -8.37
C GLU A 124 -10.16 0.16 -8.30
N TRP A 125 -9.46 0.83 -7.37
CA TRP A 125 -8.03 0.54 -7.15
C TRP A 125 -7.77 -0.89 -6.70
N LEU A 126 -8.62 -1.42 -5.80
CA LEU A 126 -8.51 -2.82 -5.38
C LEU A 126 -8.67 -3.76 -6.59
N ASP A 127 -9.67 -3.53 -7.44
CA ASP A 127 -9.89 -4.34 -8.64
C ASP A 127 -8.70 -4.24 -9.63
N ARG A 128 -8.10 -3.07 -9.77
CA ARG A 128 -6.94 -2.82 -10.67
C ARG A 128 -5.63 -3.43 -10.17
N LEU A 129 -5.40 -3.42 -8.85
CA LEU A 129 -4.10 -3.71 -8.24
C LEU A 129 -4.04 -5.07 -7.55
N ALA A 130 -5.08 -5.50 -6.82
CA ALA A 130 -5.05 -6.74 -6.04
C ALA A 130 -4.69 -7.99 -6.88
N PRO A 131 -5.19 -8.16 -8.13
CA PRO A 131 -4.81 -9.31 -8.96
C PRO A 131 -3.34 -9.31 -9.42
N LYS A 132 -2.63 -8.19 -9.31
CA LYS A 132 -1.25 -8.01 -9.76
C LYS A 132 -0.25 -7.98 -8.59
N ALA A 133 -0.74 -7.81 -7.37
CA ALA A 133 0.10 -7.76 -6.19
C ALA A 133 0.66 -9.15 -5.85
N ALA A 134 1.92 -9.20 -5.42
CA ALA A 134 2.53 -10.42 -4.89
C ALA A 134 1.83 -10.88 -3.60
N ALA A 135 1.31 -9.93 -2.83
CA ALA A 135 0.45 -10.16 -1.67
C ALA A 135 -0.46 -8.94 -1.41
N VAL A 136 -1.59 -9.19 -0.77
CA VAL A 136 -2.49 -8.14 -0.27
C VAL A 136 -2.56 -8.24 1.26
N VAL A 137 -2.37 -7.12 1.94
CA VAL A 137 -2.44 -7.02 3.40
C VAL A 137 -3.49 -5.99 3.78
N ALA A 138 -4.54 -6.44 4.47
CA ALA A 138 -5.48 -5.54 5.14
C ALA A 138 -4.92 -5.22 6.53
N ILE A 139 -4.67 -3.93 6.80
CA ILE A 139 -4.13 -3.48 8.09
C ILE A 139 -5.17 -2.73 8.91
N GLY A 140 -5.19 -3.02 10.21
CA GLY A 140 -6.18 -2.47 11.13
C GLY A 140 -7.55 -3.15 11.04
N THR A 141 -8.36 -2.97 12.08
CA THR A 141 -9.70 -3.59 12.20
C THR A 141 -10.65 -3.12 11.10
N CYS A 142 -10.49 -1.89 10.61
CA CYS A 142 -11.33 -1.33 9.55
C CYS A 142 -11.12 -2.07 8.21
N ALA A 143 -9.87 -2.25 7.77
CA ALA A 143 -9.60 -2.94 6.52
C ALA A 143 -9.90 -4.46 6.61
N THR A 144 -9.66 -5.06 7.78
CA THR A 144 -9.80 -6.52 7.97
C THR A 144 -11.24 -6.96 8.19
N TYR A 145 -12.02 -6.20 8.96
CA TYR A 145 -13.37 -6.60 9.42
C TYR A 145 -14.43 -5.51 9.26
N GLY A 146 -14.11 -4.40 8.59
CA GLY A 146 -14.98 -3.23 8.43
C GLY A 146 -14.89 -2.24 9.59
N GLY A 147 -14.73 -2.72 10.82
CA GLY A 147 -14.48 -1.87 12.00
C GLY A 147 -15.59 -0.86 12.30
N ILE A 148 -15.20 0.29 12.87
CA ILE A 148 -16.14 1.36 13.22
C ILE A 148 -16.89 1.90 12.00
N PRO A 149 -16.25 2.17 10.84
CA PRO A 149 -16.98 2.63 9.65
C PRO A 149 -18.05 1.65 9.17
N ALA A 150 -17.90 0.34 9.43
CA ALA A 150 -18.91 -0.67 9.10
C ALA A 150 -19.92 -0.95 10.23
N MET A 151 -19.99 -0.11 11.27
CA MET A 151 -20.93 -0.29 12.37
C MET A 151 -22.40 -0.20 11.92
N LYS A 152 -23.34 -0.69 12.73
CA LYS A 152 -24.77 -0.64 12.40
C LYS A 152 -25.23 0.78 12.07
N ASN A 153 -25.89 0.93 10.92
CA ASN A 153 -26.40 2.19 10.35
C ASN A 153 -25.30 3.17 9.86
N ASN A 154 -24.17 2.64 9.39
CA ASN A 154 -23.24 3.41 8.56
C ASN A 154 -23.84 3.77 7.21
#